data_AF-A0A5F9DBP9-F1
#
_entry.id   AF-A0A5F9DBP9-F1
#
_cell.length_a   1.000
_cell.length_b   1.000
_cell.length_c   1.000
_cell.angle_alpha   90.00
_cell.angle_beta   90.00
_cell.angle_gamma   90.00
#
_symmetry.space_group_name_H-M   'P 1'
#
loop_
_entity.id
_entity.type
_entity.pdbx_description
1 polymer ?
#
loop_
_entity_poly.entity_id
_entity_poly.type
_entity_poly.pdbx_seq_one_letter_code
_entity_poly.pdbx_strand_id
1 'polypeptide(L)'
;MSVQEINKHAVLPPIISSSDKEFLENMQRYIITETERVGCNEEGPADEYYIIYRNVFDKVIEYVTAYKSILTSIKKEYDAFVETIKKGRRTTFFLHGKLKVLAAEPTAFVYHKRRITQLEAK
;
A
#
# COMPACT_ATOMS: atom_id res chain seq x y z
N MET A 1 -2.64 -30.78 32.51
CA MET A 1 -1.98 -30.11 31.36
C MET A 1 -0.97 -29.14 31.94
N SER A 2 0.32 -29.47 31.84
CA SER A 2 1.41 -28.70 32.45
C SER A 2 1.62 -27.40 31.69
N VAL A 3 1.48 -26.26 32.36
CA VAL A 3 1.75 -24.93 31.80
C VAL A 3 3.26 -24.76 31.81
N GLN A 4 3.88 -24.85 30.63
CA GLN A 4 5.31 -24.59 30.47
C GLN A 4 5.60 -23.14 30.90
N GLU A 5 6.36 -23.00 31.98
CA GLU A 5 6.96 -21.73 32.38
C GLU A 5 7.86 -21.24 31.25
N ILE A 6 7.42 -20.16 30.58
CA ILE A 6 8.24 -19.44 29.62
C ILE A 6 9.38 -18.82 30.43
N ASN A 7 10.57 -19.40 30.29
CA ASN A 7 11.83 -18.91 30.83
C ASN A 7 11.95 -17.39 30.52
N LYS A 8 11.72 -16.56 31.54
CA LYS A 8 11.96 -15.11 31.48
C LYS A 8 13.45 -14.88 31.59
N HIS A 9 14.20 -15.26 30.56
CA HIS A 9 15.55 -14.79 30.41
C HIS A 9 15.45 -13.27 30.24
N ALA A 10 16.07 -12.52 31.15
CA ALA A 10 16.22 -11.08 31.01
C ALA A 10 17.03 -10.84 29.75
N VAL A 11 16.34 -10.63 28.63
CA VAL A 11 16.95 -10.24 27.36
C VAL A 11 17.56 -8.89 27.62
N LEU A 12 18.90 -8.85 27.68
CA LEU A 12 19.63 -7.60 27.75
C LEU A 12 19.13 -6.70 26.62
N PRO A 13 18.83 -5.42 26.88
CA PRO A 13 18.43 -4.51 25.81
C PRO A 13 19.49 -4.57 24.71
N PRO A 14 19.09 -4.53 23.43
CA PRO A 14 20.02 -4.62 22.32
C PRO A 14 21.18 -3.66 22.55
N ILE A 15 22.41 -4.16 22.46
CA ILE A 15 23.61 -3.33 22.58
C ILE A 15 23.73 -2.59 21.24
N ILE A 16 23.13 -1.40 21.19
CA ILE A 16 23.11 -0.53 20.01
C ILE A 16 24.34 0.36 20.07
N SER A 17 25.09 0.47 18.98
CA SER A 17 26.21 1.42 18.92
C SER A 17 25.68 2.86 18.93
N SER A 18 26.50 3.82 19.37
CA SER A 18 26.11 5.24 19.33
C SER A 18 25.74 5.70 17.92
N SER A 19 26.42 5.19 16.89
CA SER A 19 26.13 5.46 15.49
C SER A 19 24.79 4.86 15.02
N ASP A 20 24.46 3.64 15.44
CA ASP A 20 23.17 3.01 15.10
C ASP A 20 22.02 3.80 15.72
N LYS A 21 22.20 4.28 16.95
CA LYS A 21 21.21 5.10 17.66
C LYS A 21 20.97 6.42 16.93
N GLU A 22 22.02 7.14 16.57
CA GLU A 22 21.91 8.41 15.85
C GLU A 22 21.26 8.21 14.47
N PHE A 23 21.61 7.13 13.76
CA PHE A 23 20.99 6.79 12.49
C PHE A 23 19.49 6.55 12.64
N LEU A 24 19.06 5.76 13.62
CA LEU A 24 17.64 5.48 13.87
C LEU A 24 16.87 6.74 14.28
N GLU A 25 17.45 7.60 15.12
CA GLU A 25 16.87 8.90 15.50
C GLU A 25 16.73 9.83 14.27
N ASN A 26 17.71 9.83 13.37
CA ASN A 26 17.62 10.58 12.11
C ASN A 26 16.50 10.06 11.21
N MET A 27 16.33 8.73 11.10
CA MET A 27 15.24 8.14 10.32
C MET A 27 13.87 8.46 10.93
N GLN A 28 13.74 8.41 12.26
CA GLN A 28 12.50 8.79 12.95
C GLN A 28 12.15 10.27 12.73
N ARG A 29 13.13 11.17 12.86
CA ARG A 29 12.93 12.60 12.55
C ARG A 29 12.49 12.80 11.11
N TYR A 30 13.13 12.12 10.16
CA TYR A 30 12.75 12.19 8.75
C TYR A 30 11.29 11.76 8.53
N ILE A 31 10.85 10.66 9.14
CA ILE A 31 9.46 10.21 9.05
C ILE A 31 8.54 11.32 9.55
N ILE A 32 8.76 11.84 10.76
CA ILE A 32 7.89 12.86 11.36
C ILE A 32 7.81 14.09 10.46
N THR A 33 8.95 14.65 10.05
CA THR A 33 9.01 15.85 9.20
C THR A 33 8.32 15.64 7.85
N GLU A 34 8.53 14.51 7.20
CA GLU A 34 7.89 14.21 5.93
C GLU A 34 6.38 13.97 6.08
N THR A 35 5.95 13.29 7.15
CA THR A 35 4.53 13.08 7.44
C THR A 35 3.78 14.38 7.76
N GLU A 36 4.42 15.30 8.49
CA GLU A 36 3.91 16.65 8.74
C GLU A 36 3.85 17.47 7.45
N ARG A 37 4.87 17.36 6.59
CA ARG A 37 4.93 18.07 5.30
C ARG A 37 3.81 17.66 4.36
N VAL A 38 3.45 16.38 4.30
CA VAL A 38 2.33 15.89 3.49
C VAL A 38 0.96 16.16 4.14
N GLY A 39 0.92 16.81 5.30
CA GLY A 39 -0.31 17.26 5.96
C GLY A 39 -1.26 16.13 6.32
N CYS A 40 -0.72 14.92 6.52
CA CYS A 40 -1.54 13.75 6.74
C CYS A 40 -1.79 13.55 8.23
N ASN A 41 -3.02 13.84 8.66
CA ASN A 41 -3.51 13.56 9.99
C ASN A 41 -4.39 12.30 9.87
N GLU A 42 -3.75 11.15 10.04
CA GLU A 42 -4.32 9.81 10.28
C GLU A 42 -5.11 9.13 9.16
N GLU A 43 -5.51 9.81 8.08
CA GLU A 43 -6.23 9.16 6.96
C GLU A 43 -6.04 9.85 5.59
N GLY A 44 -4.83 10.40 5.36
CA GLY A 44 -4.42 11.01 4.09
C GLY A 44 -4.02 9.98 3.00
N PRO A 45 -3.88 10.41 1.73
CA PRO A 45 -3.80 9.51 0.58
C PRO A 45 -2.69 8.47 0.74
N ALA A 46 -3.09 7.20 0.79
CA ALA A 46 -2.26 6.05 1.17
C ALA A 46 -0.94 5.89 0.37
N ASP A 47 -0.85 6.51 -0.80
CA ASP A 47 0.32 6.39 -1.67
C ASP A 47 1.51 7.26 -1.23
N GLU A 48 1.29 8.42 -0.61
CA GLU A 48 2.38 9.31 -0.17
C GLU A 48 3.08 8.76 1.08
N TYR A 49 2.30 8.29 2.06
CA TYR A 49 2.83 7.55 3.21
C TYR A 49 3.63 6.33 2.79
N TYR A 50 3.11 5.56 1.82
CA TYR A 50 3.80 4.41 1.29
C TYR A 50 5.18 4.77 0.72
N ILE A 51 5.29 5.91 0.02
CA ILE A 51 6.57 6.39 -0.53
C ILE A 51 7.55 6.76 0.60
N ILE A 52 7.09 7.47 1.63
CA ILE A 52 7.94 7.87 2.77
C ILE A 52 8.53 6.62 3.45
N TYR A 53 7.67 5.66 3.83
CA TYR A 53 8.12 4.44 4.51
C TYR A 53 9.00 3.56 3.61
N ARG A 54 8.70 3.49 2.31
CA ARG A 54 9.54 2.78 1.34
C ARG A 54 10.96 3.37 1.31
N ASN A 55 11.07 4.70 1.22
CA ASN A 55 12.37 5.38 1.18
C ASN A 55 13.18 5.16 2.46
N VAL A 56 12.52 5.21 3.62
CA VAL A 56 13.20 4.92 4.91
C VAL A 56 13.66 3.47 4.96
N PHE A 57 12.83 2.53 4.51
CA PHE A 57 13.20 1.11 4.51
C PHE A 57 14.41 0.84 3.60
N ASP A 58 14.46 1.47 2.42
CA ASP A 58 15.61 1.38 1.52
C ASP A 58 16.90 1.92 2.19
N LYS A 59 16.82 3.04 2.92
CA LYS A 59 17.95 3.57 3.71
C LYS A 59 18.39 2.62 4.82
N VAL A 60 17.45 1.94 5.49
CA VAL A 60 17.76 0.95 6.53
C VAL A 60 18.44 -0.29 5.93
N ILE A 61 17.98 -0.78 4.78
CA ILE A 61 18.63 -1.89 4.05
C ILE A 61 20.07 -1.52 3.64
N GLU A 62 20.28 -0.28 3.23
CA GLU A 62 21.62 0.20 2.85
C GLU A 62 22.56 0.26 4.05
N TYR A 63 22.06 0.72 5.20
CA TYR A 63 22.82 0.83 6.44
C TYR A 63 23.16 -0.54 7.06
N VAL A 64 22.19 -1.45 7.11
CA VAL A 64 22.35 -2.77 7.75
C VAL A 64 22.95 -3.77 6.76
N THR A 65 24.27 -3.88 6.75
CA THR A 65 25.01 -4.75 5.82
C THR A 65 24.79 -6.25 6.09
N ALA A 66 24.72 -6.65 7.36
CA ALA A 66 24.64 -8.07 7.76
C ALA A 66 23.34 -8.76 7.32
N TYR A 67 22.21 -8.07 7.43
CA TYR A 67 20.87 -8.62 7.15
C TYR A 67 20.30 -8.15 5.80
N LYS A 68 21.12 -7.51 4.98
CA LYS A 68 20.71 -6.88 3.72
C LYS A 68 19.94 -7.82 2.79
N SER A 69 20.42 -9.05 2.62
CA SER A 69 19.79 -10.06 1.75
C SER A 69 18.41 -10.49 2.25
N ILE A 70 18.26 -10.69 3.55
CA ILE A 70 17.00 -11.10 4.19
C ILE A 70 15.98 -9.95 4.11
N LEU A 71 16.39 -8.73 4.50
CA LEU A 71 15.53 -7.56 4.45
C LEU A 71 15.07 -7.24 3.02
N THR A 72 15.96 -7.38 2.04
CA THR A 72 15.62 -7.18 0.61
C THR A 72 14.63 -8.23 0.12
N SER A 73 14.80 -9.50 0.54
CA SER A 73 13.87 -10.57 0.17
C SER A 73 12.49 -10.35 0.76
N ILE A 74 12.42 -9.97 2.03
CA ILE A 74 11.17 -9.59 2.70
C ILE A 74 10.53 -8.40 1.98
N LYS A 75 11.28 -7.34 1.71
CA LYS A 75 10.80 -6.16 0.98
C LYS A 75 10.17 -6.54 -0.36
N LYS A 76 10.84 -7.41 -1.12
CA LYS A 76 10.38 -7.86 -2.44
C LYS A 76 9.03 -8.58 -2.37
N GLU A 77 8.82 -9.41 -1.35
CA GLU A 77 7.55 -10.11 -1.13
C GLU A 77 6.42 -9.12 -0.84
N TYR A 78 6.67 -8.13 0.02
CA TYR A 78 5.70 -7.08 0.31
C TYR A 78 5.42 -6.19 -0.91
N ASP A 79 6.43 -5.80 -1.68
CA ASP A 79 6.27 -5.03 -2.90
C ASP A 79 5.37 -5.79 -3.91
N ALA A 80 5.58 -7.09 -4.06
CA ALA A 80 4.76 -7.95 -4.94
C ALA A 80 3.30 -8.06 -4.45
N PHE A 81 3.10 -8.17 -3.13
CA PHE A 81 1.77 -8.22 -2.54
C PHE A 81 1.00 -6.90 -2.75
N VAL A 82 1.65 -5.77 -2.49
CA VAL A 82 1.06 -4.43 -2.70
C VAL A 82 0.68 -4.23 -4.16
N GLU A 83 1.57 -4.59 -5.11
CA GLU A 83 1.26 -4.50 -6.54
C GLU A 83 0.10 -5.40 -6.96
N THR A 84 0.00 -6.60 -6.39
CA THR A 84 -1.12 -7.52 -6.66
C THR A 84 -2.44 -6.92 -6.22
N ILE A 85 -2.50 -6.31 -5.03
CA ILE A 85 -3.70 -5.62 -4.54
C ILE A 85 -4.03 -4.41 -5.43
N LYS A 86 -3.03 -3.57 -5.76
CA LYS A 86 -3.23 -2.41 -6.64
C LYS A 86 -3.77 -2.82 -8.00
N LYS A 87 -3.22 -3.88 -8.59
CA LYS A 87 -3.69 -4.46 -9.86
C LYS A 87 -5.13 -4.97 -9.73
N GLY A 88 -5.44 -5.72 -8.67
CA GLY A 88 -6.79 -6.22 -8.40
C GLY A 88 -7.83 -5.11 -8.32
N ARG A 89 -7.55 -4.03 -7.59
CA ARG A 89 -8.44 -2.85 -7.51
C ARG A 89 -8.68 -2.21 -8.88
N ARG A 90 -7.62 -2.02 -9.68
CA ARG A 90 -7.73 -1.47 -11.03
C ARG A 90 -8.59 -2.35 -11.95
N THR A 91 -8.37 -3.67 -11.91
CA THR A 91 -9.14 -4.61 -12.72
C THR A 91 -10.62 -4.64 -12.33
N THR A 92 -10.92 -4.62 -11.03
CA THR A 92 -12.31 -4.60 -10.54
C THR A 92 -13.02 -3.33 -10.95
N PHE A 93 -12.37 -2.17 -10.83
CA PHE A 93 -12.94 -0.90 -11.27
C PHE A 93 -13.24 -0.90 -12.78
N PHE A 94 -12.29 -1.38 -13.59
CA PHE A 94 -12.47 -1.47 -15.04
C PHE A 94 -13.61 -2.44 -15.44
N LEU A 95 -13.63 -3.63 -14.87
CA LEU A 95 -14.67 -4.64 -15.12
C LEU A 95 -16.05 -4.13 -14.71
N HIS A 96 -16.15 -3.49 -13.55
CA HIS A 96 -17.40 -2.89 -13.07
C HIS A 96 -17.90 -1.79 -14.01
N GLY A 97 -17.02 -0.89 -14.46
CA GLY A 97 -17.35 0.13 -15.45
C GLY A 97 -17.86 -0.47 -16.76
N LYS A 98 -17.16 -1.48 -17.30
CA LYS A 98 -17.56 -2.18 -18.52
C LYS A 98 -18.92 -2.86 -18.37
N LEU A 99 -19.17 -3.52 -17.24
CA LEU A 99 -20.47 -4.13 -16.94
C LEU A 99 -21.59 -3.10 -16.91
N LYS A 100 -21.37 -1.94 -16.28
CA LYS A 100 -22.37 -0.86 -16.21
C LYS A 100 -22.74 -0.33 -17.60
N VAL A 101 -21.76 -0.19 -18.50
CA VAL A 101 -21.99 0.22 -19.89
C VAL A 101 -22.79 -0.83 -20.65
N LEU A 102 -22.39 -2.11 -20.58
CA LEU A 102 -23.09 -3.21 -21.25
C LEU A 102 -24.52 -3.40 -20.72
N ALA A 103 -24.77 -3.19 -19.43
CA ALA A 103 -26.11 -3.26 -18.86
C ALA A 103 -27.03 -2.12 -19.35
N ALA A 104 -26.44 -0.95 -19.68
CA ALA A 104 -27.18 0.21 -20.18
C ALA A 104 -27.38 0.21 -21.71
N GLU A 105 -26.60 -0.59 -22.45
CA GLU A 105 -26.66 -0.66 -23.91
C GLU A 105 -28.01 -1.19 -24.44
N PRO A 106 -28.61 -2.28 -23.90
CA PRO A 106 -29.93 -2.73 -24.31
C PRO A 106 -31.04 -1.71 -24.05
N THR A 107 -30.99 -0.98 -22.93
CA THR A 107 -32.00 0.03 -22.61
C THR A 107 -31.87 1.22 -23.55
N ALA A 108 -30.66 1.74 -23.77
CA ALA A 108 -30.39 2.78 -24.75
C ALA A 108 -30.86 2.37 -26.16
N PHE A 109 -30.55 1.15 -26.59
CA PHE A 109 -30.96 0.61 -27.89
C PHE A 109 -32.49 0.57 -28.05
N VAL A 110 -33.22 0.11 -27.03
CA VAL A 110 -34.69 0.10 -27.02
C VAL A 110 -35.26 1.52 -27.14
N TYR A 111 -34.71 2.49 -26.40
CA TYR A 111 -35.12 3.89 -26.51
C TYR A 111 -34.84 4.48 -27.90
N HIS A 112 -33.68 4.19 -28.49
CA HIS A 112 -33.34 4.64 -29.84
C HIS A 112 -34.29 4.05 -30.90
N LYS A 113 -34.57 2.74 -30.85
CA LYS A 113 -35.54 2.10 -31.75
C LYS A 113 -36.93 2.73 -31.64
N ARG A 114 -37.42 2.90 -30.41
CA ARG A 114 -38.74 3.50 -30.17
C ARG A 114 -38.83 4.93 -30.74
N ARG A 115 -37.74 5.69 -30.64
CA ARG A 115 -37.67 7.06 -31.17
C ARG A 115 -37.60 7.10 -32.70
N ILE A 116 -36.92 6.15 -33.34
CA ILE A 116 -36.90 6.03 -34.81
C ILE A 116 -38.34 5.80 -35.31
N THR A 117 -39.07 4.84 -34.74
CA THR A 117 -40.46 4.56 -35.14
C THR A 117 -41.38 5.76 -34.96
N GLN A 118 -41.21 6.55 -33.90
CA GLN A 118 -41.99 7.78 -33.67
C GLN A 118 -41.69 8.87 -34.71
N LEU A 119 -40.45 8.96 -35.19
CA LEU A 119 -40.05 9.93 -36.20
C LEU A 119 -40.49 9.53 -37.61
N GLU A 120 -40.52 8.22 -37.90
CA GLU A 120 -41.00 7.68 -39.18
C GLU A 120 -42.53 7.76 -39.32
N ALA A 121 -43.27 7.75 -38.21
CA ALA A 121 -44.73 7.87 -38.17
C ALA A 121 -45.24 9.32 -38.29
N LYS A 122 -44.36 10.28 -38.53
CA LYS A 122 -44.66 11.72 -38.61
C LYS A 122 -44.51 12.22 -40.04
#